data_AF-A0A2T4B376-F1
#
_entry.id   AF-A0A2T4B376-F1
#
_cell.length_a   1.000
_cell.length_b   1.000
_cell.length_c   1.000
_cell.angle_alpha   90.00
_cell.angle_beta   90.00
_cell.angle_gamma   90.00
#
_symmetry.space_group_name_H-M   'P 1'
#
loop_
_entity.id
_entity.type
_entity.pdbx_description
1 polymer ?
#
loop_
_entity_poly.entity_id
_entity_poly.type
_entity_poly.pdbx_seq_one_letter_code
_entity_poly.pdbx_strand_id
1 'polypeptide(L)'
;MASNAPDASQATPPPLADQTPAAQGGRSPTVPFEEEFNEFPNEISAWNSVLMYINHKILPGFANHHIARVGRSVAPGLRVEVQTAWGPRIPSTLIIRLQVRNGDDIQDFAILTLPMGQTEKPMDADSFRPSERPEVRHIFPKQPGDPVGVSYSRYRHHDLDYFKGIPSNEPTWVLVFRTTWEAVRLETVIDVHKIAVSYPAKFWDRIGSQPAGLRSIVEKLRSTFDGKKPSEQVSIQFVFPYARGWERDWYVFLTDKRKINPGVLDLQALCDHRIEKLDYSNALIGQQWLDEELAWKQKMAWNCGKTYFKARLLPFPGSEWIPTTSDMAEYGMNGTRGPMAYLLVVNLSYVREFLPDIGTKSKVYIRELAQQGYTLPRPLVAEADVKVLATRLQRTLGNAEDWAKKKFWNRGRTQWNADEVKELFIQSAAVDVAMFLPMPSADDRRNAAASQAATFLRKRENEDDDDHYRRIFDWIREALCVAPKTRYHEPYTGIRLSLPPGVSADVGLFFLEVPRQQDWPRGLKKPPMVVEAPEMSPVTDLQGVLDTAFADPRDVLRTEIRYSVEENWELKGDEAIPIMNNVDFNAEETAWWKFMMKGTKVAQGPTKPKH
;
A
#
# COMPACT_ATOMS: atom_id res chain seq x y z
N MET A 1 -7.14 -80.04 -35.11
CA MET A 1 -8.46 -79.47 -35.37
C MET A 1 -8.27 -78.09 -35.99
N ALA A 2 -9.13 -77.77 -36.95
CA ALA A 2 -8.93 -76.79 -38.01
C ALA A 2 -9.15 -75.32 -37.60
N SER A 3 -8.53 -74.43 -38.40
CA SER A 3 -9.21 -73.34 -39.15
C SER A 3 -9.31 -71.92 -38.57
N ASN A 4 -8.49 -71.05 -39.19
CA ASN A 4 -8.82 -69.82 -39.95
C ASN A 4 -9.17 -68.49 -39.26
N ALA A 5 -8.42 -67.47 -39.72
CA ALA A 5 -8.70 -66.03 -39.78
C ALA A 5 -9.85 -65.72 -40.80
N PRO A 6 -10.31 -64.45 -41.07
CA PRO A 6 -9.45 -63.34 -41.54
C PRO A 6 -9.87 -61.88 -41.21
N ASP A 7 -8.92 -60.98 -41.52
CA ASP A 7 -9.00 -59.62 -42.09
C ASP A 7 -10.04 -58.57 -41.67
N ALA A 8 -9.51 -57.40 -41.27
CA ALA A 8 -10.11 -56.10 -41.57
C ALA A 8 -9.01 -55.08 -41.89
N SER A 9 -9.22 -54.42 -43.03
CA SER A 9 -8.35 -53.57 -43.85
C SER A 9 -7.90 -52.24 -43.22
N GLN A 10 -6.65 -51.88 -43.52
CA GLN A 10 -6.10 -50.53 -43.46
C GLN A 10 -6.71 -49.62 -44.55
N ALA A 11 -7.03 -48.38 -44.20
CA ALA A 11 -7.37 -47.32 -45.14
C ALA A 11 -6.37 -46.17 -45.01
N THR A 12 -5.63 -45.94 -46.09
CA THR A 12 -4.71 -44.82 -46.31
C THR A 12 -5.50 -43.57 -46.71
N PRO A 13 -5.19 -42.37 -46.21
CA PRO A 13 -5.72 -41.13 -46.78
C PRO A 13 -4.93 -40.71 -48.05
N PRO A 14 -5.59 -40.01 -49.00
CA PRO A 14 -5.02 -39.65 -50.30
C PRO A 14 -4.07 -38.44 -50.22
N PRO A 15 -3.21 -38.24 -51.26
CA PRO A 15 -2.28 -37.12 -51.32
C PRO A 15 -3.00 -35.86 -51.81
N LEU A 16 -2.81 -34.73 -51.11
CA LEU A 16 -3.28 -33.43 -51.59
C LEU A 16 -2.14 -32.68 -52.27
N ALA A 17 -2.47 -32.17 -53.44
CA ALA A 17 -1.60 -31.63 -54.47
C ALA A 17 -0.98 -30.27 -54.16
N ASP A 18 0.09 -30.01 -54.92
CA ASP A 18 0.76 -28.73 -55.16
C ASP A 18 -0.20 -27.54 -55.23
N GLN A 19 0.07 -26.52 -54.41
CA GLN A 19 -0.31 -25.14 -54.70
C GLN A 19 0.83 -24.20 -54.32
N THR A 20 1.51 -23.70 -55.35
CA THR A 20 2.40 -22.54 -55.31
C THR A 20 1.59 -21.29 -54.96
N PRO A 21 1.95 -20.49 -53.94
CA PRO A 21 1.39 -19.15 -53.80
C PRO A 21 2.35 -18.11 -54.36
N ALA A 22 1.80 -17.32 -55.26
CA ALA A 22 2.36 -16.08 -55.77
C ALA A 22 2.65 -15.07 -54.66
N ALA A 23 3.64 -14.22 -54.94
CA ALA A 23 4.02 -13.05 -54.15
C ALA A 23 2.80 -12.22 -53.72
N GLN A 24 2.64 -12.04 -52.40
CA GLN A 24 1.77 -11.02 -51.81
C GLN A 24 2.63 -10.09 -50.94
N GLY A 25 2.49 -8.80 -51.22
CA GLY A 25 3.21 -7.72 -50.55
C GLY A 25 2.96 -7.67 -49.06
N GLY A 26 3.97 -7.21 -48.33
CA GLY A 26 4.00 -7.12 -46.87
C GLY A 26 2.82 -6.32 -46.33
N ARG A 27 1.92 -7.03 -45.63
CA ARG A 27 0.97 -6.40 -44.70
C ARG A 27 1.75 -6.00 -43.46
N SER A 28 1.82 -4.69 -43.22
CA SER A 28 2.14 -4.15 -41.90
C SER A 28 1.08 -4.62 -40.90
N PRO A 29 1.43 -5.08 -39.69
CA PRO A 29 0.46 -5.55 -38.72
C PRO A 29 -0.30 -4.36 -38.15
N THR A 30 -1.46 -4.05 -38.73
CA THR A 30 -2.44 -3.14 -38.12
C THR A 30 -3.07 -3.86 -36.93
N VAL A 31 -2.60 -3.57 -35.72
CA VAL A 31 -3.20 -4.08 -34.49
C VAL A 31 -4.48 -3.27 -34.21
N PRO A 32 -5.65 -3.90 -34.00
CA PRO A 32 -6.87 -3.20 -33.64
C PRO A 32 -6.79 -2.85 -32.14
N PHE A 33 -6.46 -1.60 -31.82
CA PHE A 33 -6.34 -1.08 -30.45
C PHE A 33 -7.14 0.24 -30.32
N GLU A 34 -8.45 0.19 -30.49
CA GLU A 34 -9.33 1.36 -30.30
C GLU A 34 -10.49 1.14 -29.31
N GLU A 35 -10.55 0.02 -28.58
CA GLU A 35 -11.55 -0.15 -27.50
C GLU A 35 -11.01 0.31 -26.14
N GLU A 36 -11.64 1.36 -25.60
CA GLU A 36 -11.75 1.76 -24.18
C GLU A 36 -10.46 1.85 -23.33
N PHE A 37 -9.64 2.90 -23.55
CA PHE A 37 -8.59 3.34 -22.61
C PHE A 37 -9.01 4.62 -21.86
N ASN A 38 -10.18 4.62 -21.20
CA ASN A 38 -10.71 5.84 -20.56
C ASN A 38 -10.17 6.15 -19.15
N GLU A 39 -9.31 5.32 -18.56
CA GLU A 39 -8.52 5.70 -17.38
C GLU A 39 -7.17 4.99 -17.46
N PHE A 40 -6.11 5.68 -17.89
CA PHE A 40 -4.76 5.13 -17.72
C PHE A 40 -4.42 5.21 -16.22
N PRO A 41 -4.28 4.12 -15.47
CA PRO A 41 -3.69 4.23 -14.14
C PRO A 41 -2.24 4.72 -14.26
N ASN A 42 -1.70 5.33 -13.20
CA ASN A 42 -0.25 5.51 -13.12
C ASN A 42 0.40 4.12 -13.18
N GLU A 43 1.22 3.89 -14.21
CA GLU A 43 1.94 2.64 -14.42
C GLU A 43 3.44 2.89 -14.25
N ILE A 44 4.06 2.08 -13.40
CA ILE A 44 5.50 1.99 -13.23
C ILE A 44 5.86 0.53 -13.50
N SER A 45 6.71 0.28 -14.48
CA SER A 45 7.10 -1.09 -14.83
C SER A 45 8.01 -1.71 -13.76
N ALA A 46 8.20 -3.03 -13.84
CA ALA A 46 9.33 -3.67 -13.19
C ALA A 46 10.66 -3.19 -13.82
N TRP A 47 11.76 -3.34 -13.10
CA TRP A 47 13.10 -3.10 -13.62
C TRP A 47 13.49 -4.15 -14.67
N ASN A 48 13.86 -3.69 -15.86
CA ASN A 48 14.30 -4.53 -16.97
C ASN A 48 15.81 -4.39 -17.17
N SER A 49 16.54 -5.50 -17.09
CA SER A 49 17.99 -5.52 -17.34
C SER A 49 18.26 -5.50 -18.84
N VAL A 50 19.03 -4.53 -19.31
CA VAL A 50 19.26 -4.24 -20.74
C VAL A 50 20.75 -4.06 -21.05
N LEU A 51 21.11 -4.20 -22.32
CA LEU A 51 22.33 -3.61 -22.86
C LEU A 51 22.02 -2.19 -23.34
N MET A 52 22.92 -1.25 -23.08
CA MET A 52 22.74 0.15 -23.45
C MET A 52 23.85 0.59 -24.41
N TYR A 53 23.45 1.36 -25.42
CA TYR A 53 24.32 1.97 -26.42
C TYR A 53 24.12 3.48 -26.41
N ILE A 54 25.21 4.22 -26.62
CA ILE A 54 25.18 5.66 -26.86
C ILE A 54 25.86 5.92 -28.19
N ASN A 55 25.17 6.61 -29.10
CA ASN A 55 25.63 6.90 -30.46
C ASN A 55 26.10 5.61 -31.16
N HIS A 56 25.28 4.57 -31.09
CA HIS A 56 25.52 3.22 -31.65
C HIS A 56 26.76 2.50 -31.12
N LYS A 57 27.34 2.95 -30.01
CA LYS A 57 28.45 2.28 -29.33
C LYS A 57 27.95 1.71 -28.01
N ILE A 58 28.12 0.40 -27.81
CA ILE A 58 27.80 -0.25 -26.54
C ILE A 58 28.62 0.41 -25.42
N LEU A 59 27.98 0.61 -24.26
CA LEU A 59 28.69 1.14 -23.10
C LEU A 59 29.85 0.22 -22.69
N PRO A 60 31.02 0.77 -22.32
CA PRO A 60 32.13 -0.03 -21.84
C PRO A 60 31.81 -0.68 -20.48
N GLY A 61 32.37 -1.86 -20.24
CA GLY A 61 32.34 -2.51 -18.92
C GLY A 61 31.34 -3.64 -18.77
N PHE A 62 30.50 -3.92 -19.77
CA PHE A 62 29.71 -5.14 -19.79
C PHE A 62 30.62 -6.37 -19.95
N ALA A 63 30.52 -7.36 -19.07
CA ALA A 63 31.19 -8.64 -19.25
C ALA A 63 30.63 -9.39 -20.47
N ASN A 64 31.47 -10.20 -21.13
CA ASN A 64 31.04 -10.92 -22.34
C ASN A 64 29.87 -11.87 -22.06
N HIS A 65 29.84 -12.49 -20.88
CA HIS A 65 28.70 -13.32 -20.44
C HIS A 65 27.39 -12.52 -20.25
N HIS A 66 27.48 -11.23 -19.90
CA HIS A 66 26.30 -10.36 -19.79
C HIS A 66 25.78 -9.96 -21.17
N ILE A 67 26.69 -9.64 -22.09
CA ILE A 67 26.36 -9.36 -23.49
C ILE A 67 25.77 -10.60 -24.17
N ALA A 68 26.36 -11.78 -23.97
CA ALA A 68 25.87 -13.04 -24.52
C ALA A 68 24.40 -13.28 -24.17
N ARG A 69 24.00 -13.00 -22.94
CA ARG A 69 22.62 -13.14 -22.46
C ARG A 69 21.77 -11.88 -22.65
N VAL A 70 22.24 -10.93 -23.47
CA VAL A 70 21.57 -9.67 -23.82
C VAL A 70 21.08 -8.92 -22.58
N GLY A 71 21.92 -8.84 -21.54
CA GLY A 71 21.58 -8.14 -20.30
C GLY A 71 21.04 -9.03 -19.16
N ARG A 72 20.71 -10.30 -19.41
CA ARG A 72 20.19 -11.24 -18.39
C ARG A 72 21.29 -12.13 -17.80
N SER A 73 22.27 -11.53 -17.13
CA SER A 73 23.35 -12.28 -16.48
C SER A 73 23.74 -11.68 -15.15
N VAL A 74 24.29 -12.55 -14.29
CA VAL A 74 24.90 -12.20 -13.01
C VAL A 74 26.39 -11.84 -13.13
N ALA A 75 26.94 -11.82 -14.35
CA ALA A 75 28.34 -11.50 -14.62
C ALA A 75 28.79 -10.15 -14.03
N PRO A 76 30.08 -10.02 -13.66
CA PRO A 76 30.59 -8.80 -13.04
C PRO A 76 30.69 -7.66 -14.05
N GLY A 77 30.86 -6.44 -13.56
CA GLY A 77 31.04 -5.25 -14.40
C GLY A 77 29.80 -4.37 -14.46
N LEU A 78 29.60 -3.70 -15.59
CA LEU A 78 28.46 -2.82 -15.83
C LEU A 78 27.17 -3.64 -15.91
N ARG A 79 26.13 -3.13 -15.26
CA ARG A 79 24.74 -3.56 -15.45
C ARG A 79 23.88 -2.32 -15.66
N VAL A 80 22.91 -2.43 -16.54
CA VAL A 80 21.95 -1.36 -16.80
C VAL A 80 20.55 -1.90 -16.59
N GLU A 81 19.79 -1.24 -15.73
CA GLU A 81 18.38 -1.53 -15.52
C GLU A 81 17.54 -0.33 -15.95
N VAL A 82 16.43 -0.58 -16.63
CA VAL A 82 15.49 0.45 -17.07
C VAL A 82 14.12 0.19 -16.47
N GLN A 83 13.50 1.25 -15.97
CA GLN A 83 12.13 1.27 -15.51
C GLN A 83 11.39 2.35 -16.29
N THR A 84 10.24 1.99 -16.82
CA THR A 84 9.35 2.91 -17.52
C THR A 84 8.30 3.42 -16.54
N ALA A 85 7.98 4.72 -16.62
CA ALA A 85 6.96 5.33 -15.76
C ALA A 85 6.10 6.31 -16.58
N TRP A 86 4.78 6.15 -16.52
CA TRP A 86 3.82 7.00 -17.25
C TRP A 86 2.44 6.97 -16.59
N GLY A 87 1.64 8.00 -16.87
CA GLY A 87 0.23 8.03 -16.47
C GLY A 87 -0.33 9.45 -16.48
N PRO A 88 -1.59 9.62 -16.05
CA PRO A 88 -2.24 10.92 -15.93
C PRO A 88 -1.55 11.86 -14.93
N ARG A 89 -0.62 11.36 -14.11
CA ARG A 89 0.12 12.16 -13.11
C ARG A 89 1.63 11.99 -13.16
N ILE A 90 2.12 11.11 -14.04
CA ILE A 90 3.55 10.84 -14.20
C ILE A 90 3.90 11.16 -15.65
N PRO A 91 4.80 12.14 -15.89
CA PRO A 91 5.24 12.39 -17.25
C PRO A 91 5.91 11.12 -17.79
N SER A 92 5.66 10.81 -19.05
CA SER A 92 6.28 9.64 -19.70
C SER A 92 7.80 9.74 -19.58
N THR A 93 8.39 8.88 -18.74
CA THR A 93 9.79 8.96 -18.31
C THR A 93 10.43 7.58 -18.33
N LEU A 94 11.70 7.52 -18.77
CA LEU A 94 12.56 6.36 -18.56
C LEU A 94 13.53 6.66 -17.43
N ILE A 95 13.56 5.78 -16.44
CA ILE A 95 14.50 5.81 -15.34
C ILE A 95 15.52 4.70 -15.60
N ILE A 96 16.80 5.07 -15.69
CA ILE A 96 17.89 4.16 -16.02
C ILE A 96 18.86 4.13 -14.85
N ARG A 97 19.11 2.94 -14.29
CA ARG A 97 20.15 2.73 -13.28
C ARG A 97 21.38 2.17 -13.96
N LEU A 98 22.50 2.89 -13.84
CA LEU A 98 23.82 2.36 -14.16
C LEU A 98 24.43 1.80 -12.88
N GLN A 99 24.70 0.50 -12.92
CA GLN A 99 25.15 -0.29 -11.78
C GLN A 99 26.51 -0.91 -12.07
N VAL A 100 27.30 -1.11 -11.03
CA VAL A 100 28.45 -2.02 -11.08
C VAL A 100 28.20 -3.22 -10.18
N ARG A 101 28.53 -4.40 -10.67
CA ARG A 101 28.44 -5.66 -9.94
C ARG A 101 29.83 -6.23 -9.63
N ASN A 102 30.05 -6.56 -8.36
CA ASN A 102 31.25 -7.20 -7.83
C ASN A 102 30.88 -8.42 -6.97
N GLY A 103 30.68 -9.57 -7.60
CA GLY A 103 30.12 -10.75 -6.94
C GLY A 103 28.64 -10.53 -6.61
N ASP A 104 28.26 -10.68 -5.34
CA ASP A 104 26.90 -10.42 -4.85
C ASP A 104 26.60 -8.93 -4.61
N ASP A 105 27.62 -8.08 -4.60
CA ASP A 105 27.48 -6.64 -4.36
C ASP A 105 27.11 -5.91 -5.65
N ILE A 106 25.96 -5.23 -5.65
CA ILE A 106 25.45 -4.43 -6.76
C ILE A 106 25.24 -3.02 -6.25
N GLN A 107 25.88 -2.04 -6.89
CA GLN A 107 25.79 -0.66 -6.46
C GLN A 107 25.43 0.26 -7.63
N ASP A 108 24.42 1.12 -7.42
CA ASP A 108 24.08 2.21 -8.34
C ASP A 108 25.16 3.30 -8.27
N PHE A 109 25.80 3.61 -9.39
CA PHE A 109 26.77 4.71 -9.46
C PHE A 109 26.24 5.93 -10.24
N ALA A 110 25.23 5.73 -11.08
CA ALA A 110 24.53 6.82 -11.75
C ALA A 110 23.07 6.43 -12.03
N ILE A 111 22.18 7.40 -11.95
CA ILE A 111 20.75 7.27 -12.31
C ILE A 111 20.45 8.33 -13.36
N LEU A 112 19.94 7.91 -14.52
CA LEU A 112 19.53 8.81 -15.59
C LEU A 112 18.00 8.84 -15.65
N THR A 113 17.47 10.02 -15.93
CA THR A 113 16.04 10.23 -16.13
C THR A 113 15.85 10.90 -17.48
N LEU A 114 15.19 10.20 -18.40
CA LEU A 114 14.91 10.68 -19.75
C LEU A 114 13.43 11.05 -19.83
N PRO A 115 13.09 12.35 -19.96
CA PRO A 115 11.73 12.82 -20.11
C PRO A 115 11.23 12.55 -21.54
N MET A 116 10.74 11.34 -21.78
CA MET A 116 10.30 10.91 -23.11
C MET A 116 9.13 11.72 -23.68
N GLY A 117 8.33 12.35 -22.81
CA GLY A 117 7.32 13.32 -23.26
C GLY A 117 7.91 14.56 -23.98
N GLN A 118 9.20 14.85 -23.80
CA GLN A 118 9.92 15.98 -24.39
C GLN A 118 10.79 15.59 -25.61
N THR A 119 10.78 14.31 -26.03
CA THR A 119 11.48 13.88 -27.24
C THR A 119 10.69 14.28 -28.48
N GLU A 120 11.39 14.73 -29.53
CA GLU A 120 10.76 15.17 -30.77
C GLU A 120 9.99 14.03 -31.45
N LYS A 121 10.57 12.83 -31.46
CA LYS A 121 10.01 11.63 -32.08
C LYS A 121 9.72 10.52 -31.06
N PRO A 122 8.74 9.65 -31.34
CA PRO A 122 8.56 8.43 -30.56
C PRO A 122 9.83 7.60 -30.55
N MET A 123 9.92 6.70 -29.59
CA MET A 123 10.96 5.69 -29.56
C MET A 123 10.72 4.68 -30.69
N ASP A 124 11.75 4.40 -31.47
CA ASP A 124 11.72 3.36 -32.50
C ASP A 124 11.90 2.00 -31.84
N ALA A 125 11.14 1.00 -32.29
CA ALA A 125 11.23 -0.37 -31.81
C ALA A 125 11.40 -1.35 -32.96
N ASP A 126 12.28 -2.32 -32.76
CA ASP A 126 12.59 -3.36 -33.73
C ASP A 126 12.90 -4.67 -33.01
N SER A 127 12.15 -5.72 -33.34
CA SER A 127 12.42 -7.08 -32.88
C SER A 127 13.18 -7.83 -33.95
N PHE A 128 14.25 -8.51 -33.57
CA PHE A 128 15.09 -9.24 -34.52
C PHE A 128 15.61 -10.54 -33.93
N ARG A 129 15.77 -11.54 -34.80
CA ARG A 129 16.46 -12.78 -34.46
C ARG A 129 17.96 -12.59 -34.66
N PRO A 130 18.79 -12.75 -33.63
CA PRO A 130 20.21 -12.56 -33.78
C PRO A 130 20.82 -13.43 -34.90
N SER A 131 20.39 -14.69 -35.03
CA SER A 131 20.92 -15.61 -36.05
C SER A 131 20.66 -15.20 -37.50
N GLU A 132 19.70 -14.30 -37.75
CA GLU A 132 19.26 -13.92 -39.09
C GLU A 132 19.88 -12.59 -39.57
N ARG A 133 20.56 -11.84 -38.68
CA ARG A 133 21.11 -10.51 -39.02
C ARG A 133 22.63 -10.50 -39.12
N PRO A 134 23.21 -10.15 -40.28
CA PRO A 134 24.66 -10.07 -40.44
C PRO A 134 25.28 -8.96 -39.57
N GLU A 135 24.52 -7.90 -39.24
CA GLU A 135 25.02 -6.79 -38.41
C GLU A 135 25.16 -7.13 -36.93
N VAL A 136 24.73 -8.32 -36.49
CA VAL A 136 24.83 -8.73 -35.07
C VAL A 136 26.24 -8.65 -34.54
N ARG A 137 27.26 -8.86 -35.37
CA ARG A 137 28.67 -8.69 -34.97
C ARG A 137 29.00 -7.26 -34.52
N HIS A 138 28.30 -6.27 -35.07
CA HIS A 138 28.41 -4.86 -34.69
C HIS A 138 27.52 -4.50 -33.50
N ILE A 139 26.36 -5.14 -33.38
CA ILE A 139 25.48 -4.98 -32.21
C ILE A 139 26.15 -5.57 -30.97
N PHE A 140 26.70 -6.77 -31.04
CA PHE A 140 27.30 -7.47 -29.90
C PHE A 140 28.83 -7.63 -30.08
N PRO A 141 29.60 -6.53 -30.05
CA PRO A 141 31.04 -6.60 -30.24
C PRO A 141 31.70 -7.29 -29.04
N LYS A 142 32.79 -8.01 -29.30
CA LYS A 142 33.63 -8.56 -28.24
C LYS A 142 34.26 -7.39 -27.48
N GLN A 143 34.05 -7.33 -26.17
CA GLN A 143 34.70 -6.31 -25.33
C GLN A 143 36.19 -6.68 -25.13
N PRO A 144 37.09 -5.69 -25.08
CA PRO A 144 38.51 -5.91 -24.81
C PRO A 144 38.71 -6.36 -23.35
N GLY A 145 38.64 -7.68 -23.13
CA GLY A 145 38.76 -8.33 -21.83
C GLY A 145 37.48 -8.26 -20.99
N ASP A 146 37.26 -9.28 -20.15
CA ASP A 146 36.33 -9.13 -19.03
C ASP A 146 36.93 -8.14 -18.02
N PRO A 147 36.10 -7.39 -17.27
CA PRO A 147 36.58 -6.36 -16.34
C PRO A 147 37.62 -6.93 -15.38
N VAL A 148 38.88 -6.55 -15.61
CA VAL A 148 40.05 -7.13 -14.95
C VAL A 148 39.97 -6.89 -13.43
N GLY A 149 40.14 -7.95 -12.65
CA GLY A 149 40.21 -7.89 -11.18
C GLY A 149 38.89 -8.08 -10.44
N VAL A 150 37.77 -8.36 -11.12
CA VAL A 150 36.52 -8.73 -10.43
C VAL A 150 36.51 -10.23 -10.15
N SER A 151 36.50 -10.61 -8.88
CA SER A 151 36.69 -12.00 -8.48
C SER A 151 35.40 -12.79 -8.59
N TYR A 152 35.38 -13.81 -9.45
CA TYR A 152 34.31 -14.80 -9.49
C TYR A 152 34.17 -15.60 -8.18
N SER A 153 35.13 -15.49 -7.26
CA SER A 153 35.09 -16.16 -5.95
C SER A 153 33.98 -15.66 -5.01
N ARG A 154 33.36 -14.51 -5.31
CA ARG A 154 32.30 -13.90 -4.50
C ARG A 154 30.88 -14.26 -4.95
N TYR A 155 30.72 -15.13 -5.95
CA TYR A 155 29.41 -15.58 -6.39
C TYR A 155 28.88 -16.72 -5.53
N ARG A 156 27.57 -16.71 -5.30
CA ARG A 156 26.86 -17.88 -4.76
C ARG A 156 26.99 -19.05 -5.74
N HIS A 157 26.92 -20.27 -5.22
CA HIS A 157 27.10 -21.47 -6.05
C HIS A 157 26.07 -21.56 -7.20
N HIS A 158 24.83 -21.12 -6.99
CA HIS A 158 23.80 -21.08 -8.05
C HIS A 158 24.08 -20.03 -9.14
N ASP A 159 24.78 -18.94 -8.81
CA ASP A 159 25.17 -17.95 -9.80
C ASP A 159 26.23 -18.50 -10.76
N LEU A 160 27.05 -19.46 -10.31
CA LEU A 160 28.03 -20.15 -11.13
C LEU A 160 27.38 -20.99 -12.25
N ASP A 161 26.15 -21.47 -12.05
CA ASP A 161 25.42 -22.23 -13.05
C ASP A 161 25.08 -21.38 -14.29
N TYR A 162 24.93 -20.06 -14.14
CA TYR A 162 24.72 -19.15 -15.26
C TYR A 162 25.93 -19.04 -16.20
N PHE A 163 27.11 -19.48 -15.76
CA PHE A 163 28.32 -19.50 -16.56
C PHE A 163 28.62 -20.87 -17.19
N LYS A 164 27.92 -21.94 -16.76
CA LYS A 164 28.10 -23.27 -17.34
C LYS A 164 27.64 -23.30 -18.81
N GLY A 165 28.40 -23.99 -19.65
CA GLY A 165 28.07 -24.19 -21.07
C GLY A 165 28.39 -23.02 -21.99
N ILE A 166 29.07 -21.97 -21.51
CA ILE A 166 29.53 -20.85 -22.34
C ILE A 166 31.04 -20.99 -22.57
N PRO A 167 31.47 -21.44 -23.76
CA PRO A 167 32.90 -21.54 -24.08
C PRO A 167 33.54 -20.14 -24.15
N SER A 168 34.59 -19.94 -23.36
CA SER A 168 35.29 -18.64 -23.20
C SER A 168 36.06 -18.18 -24.45
N ASN A 169 36.31 -19.10 -25.39
CA ASN A 169 37.02 -18.82 -26.64
C ASN A 169 36.10 -18.38 -27.78
N GLU A 170 34.78 -18.58 -27.65
CA GLU A 170 33.85 -18.22 -28.72
C GLU A 170 33.61 -16.70 -28.79
N PRO A 171 33.38 -16.15 -29.99
CA PRO A 171 32.94 -14.77 -30.12
C PRO A 171 31.59 -14.53 -29.43
N THR A 172 31.46 -13.39 -28.73
CA THR A 172 30.26 -13.04 -27.97
C THR A 172 28.96 -13.14 -28.77
N TRP A 173 28.95 -12.72 -30.04
CA TRP A 173 27.78 -12.82 -30.92
C TRP A 173 27.36 -14.26 -31.21
N VAL A 174 28.29 -15.23 -31.25
CA VAL A 174 27.95 -16.66 -31.40
C VAL A 174 27.23 -17.15 -30.14
N LEU A 175 27.66 -16.68 -28.98
CA LEU A 175 27.02 -17.01 -27.71
C LEU A 175 25.60 -16.45 -27.65
N VAL A 176 25.38 -15.21 -28.12
CA VAL A 176 24.04 -14.60 -28.24
C VAL A 176 23.10 -15.48 -29.06
N PHE A 177 23.58 -16.06 -30.18
CA PHE A 177 22.77 -16.96 -31.02
C PHE A 177 22.28 -18.19 -30.27
N ARG A 178 23.05 -18.66 -29.29
CA ARG A 178 22.70 -19.84 -28.49
C ARG A 178 21.79 -19.51 -27.33
N THR A 179 21.90 -18.31 -26.76
CA THR A 179 21.20 -17.93 -25.52
C THR A 179 19.98 -17.05 -25.75
N THR A 180 19.78 -16.49 -26.94
CA THR A 180 18.68 -15.56 -27.22
C THR A 180 18.11 -15.81 -28.60
N TRP A 181 16.88 -16.33 -28.62
CA TRP A 181 16.12 -16.59 -29.85
C TRP A 181 15.76 -15.30 -30.59
N GLU A 182 15.28 -14.31 -29.85
CA GLU A 182 14.81 -13.02 -30.37
C GLU A 182 15.17 -11.93 -29.37
N ALA A 183 15.57 -10.77 -29.89
CA ALA A 183 15.93 -9.60 -29.11
C ALA A 183 15.09 -8.40 -29.56
N VAL A 184 14.78 -7.53 -28.62
CA VAL A 184 14.11 -6.25 -28.87
C VAL A 184 15.18 -5.16 -28.80
N ARG A 185 15.19 -4.27 -29.79
CA ARG A 185 15.97 -3.04 -29.81
C ARG A 185 15.02 -1.86 -29.77
N LEU A 186 15.25 -0.99 -28.81
CA LEU A 186 14.56 0.29 -28.67
C LEU A 186 15.56 1.42 -28.89
N GLU A 187 15.19 2.45 -29.63
CA GLU A 187 16.06 3.59 -29.94
C GLU A 187 15.33 4.93 -29.76
N THR A 188 15.98 5.88 -29.12
CA THR A 188 15.49 7.25 -29.03
C THR A 188 16.62 8.25 -29.20
N VAL A 189 16.29 9.42 -29.74
CA VAL A 189 17.21 10.57 -29.85
C VAL A 189 16.71 11.65 -28.90
N ILE A 190 17.60 12.11 -28.02
CA ILE A 190 17.29 13.12 -27.02
C ILE A 190 18.43 14.13 -26.90
N ASP A 191 18.09 15.39 -26.65
CA ASP A 191 19.09 16.41 -26.37
C ASP A 191 19.71 16.18 -24.99
N VAL A 192 21.04 16.30 -24.89
CA VAL A 192 21.78 16.01 -23.64
C VAL A 192 21.28 16.85 -22.47
N HIS A 193 20.92 18.13 -22.69
CA HIS A 193 20.40 18.99 -21.62
C HIS A 193 19.06 18.55 -21.02
N LYS A 194 18.31 17.66 -21.70
CA LYS A 194 17.05 17.09 -21.19
C LYS A 194 17.28 15.85 -20.33
N ILE A 195 18.47 15.27 -20.39
CA ILE A 195 18.81 14.09 -19.57
C ILE A 195 19.22 14.57 -18.19
N ALA A 196 18.43 14.23 -17.17
CA ALA A 196 18.85 14.43 -15.79
C ALA A 196 19.76 13.27 -15.37
N VAL A 197 20.92 13.57 -14.80
CA VAL A 197 21.87 12.57 -14.29
C VAL A 197 22.12 12.83 -12.81
N SER A 198 21.91 11.79 -11.99
CA SER A 198 22.17 11.81 -10.56
C SER A 198 23.28 10.82 -10.20
N TYR A 199 24.19 11.25 -9.33
CA TYR A 199 25.34 10.48 -8.85
C TYR A 199 25.18 10.19 -7.35
N PRO A 200 24.78 8.98 -6.94
CA PRO A 200 24.56 8.66 -5.53
C PRO A 200 25.83 8.84 -4.68
N ALA A 201 25.81 9.77 -3.71
CA ALA A 201 26.96 10.11 -2.87
C ALA A 201 27.58 8.86 -2.20
N LYS A 202 26.74 7.95 -1.68
CA LYS A 202 27.17 6.70 -1.03
C LYS A 202 28.13 5.86 -1.88
N PHE A 203 27.94 5.84 -3.20
CA PHE A 203 28.83 5.13 -4.12
C PHE A 203 30.13 5.91 -4.33
N TRP A 204 30.01 7.19 -4.65
CA TRP A 204 31.15 8.04 -5.03
C TRP A 204 32.10 8.32 -3.87
N ASP A 205 31.61 8.42 -2.64
CA ASP A 205 32.45 8.54 -1.44
C ASP A 205 33.32 7.29 -1.21
N ARG A 206 32.86 6.14 -1.71
CA ARG A 206 33.53 4.84 -1.59
C ARG A 206 34.23 4.42 -2.87
N ILE A 207 34.29 5.26 -3.90
CA ILE A 207 34.85 4.87 -5.19
C ILE A 207 36.28 4.36 -5.06
N GLY A 208 37.09 4.96 -4.18
CA GLY A 208 38.49 4.54 -3.92
C GLY A 208 38.63 3.11 -3.39
N SER A 209 37.58 2.56 -2.76
CA SER A 209 37.52 1.16 -2.29
C SER A 209 37.15 0.15 -3.37
N GLN A 210 36.69 0.63 -4.54
CA GLN A 210 36.27 -0.24 -5.63
C GLN A 210 37.48 -0.80 -6.40
N PRO A 211 37.39 -2.03 -6.94
CA PRO A 211 38.40 -2.60 -7.83
C PRO A 211 38.76 -1.64 -8.97
N ALA A 212 40.04 -1.59 -9.35
CA ALA A 212 40.54 -0.66 -10.37
C ALA A 212 39.78 -0.76 -11.71
N GLY A 213 39.40 -1.97 -12.12
CA GLY A 213 38.57 -2.18 -13.32
C GLY A 213 37.19 -1.52 -13.22
N LEU A 214 36.51 -1.65 -12.07
CA LEU A 214 35.20 -1.03 -11.86
C LEU A 214 35.29 0.49 -11.75
N ARG A 215 36.32 1.02 -11.06
CA ARG A 215 36.60 2.47 -11.03
C ARG A 215 36.76 3.03 -12.43
N SER A 216 37.58 2.37 -13.26
CA SER A 216 37.82 2.79 -14.65
C SER A 216 36.53 2.80 -15.49
N ILE A 217 35.65 1.80 -15.32
CA ILE A 217 34.34 1.75 -15.99
C ILE A 217 33.50 2.96 -15.58
N VAL A 218 33.37 3.21 -14.28
CA VAL A 218 32.49 4.26 -13.75
C VAL A 218 33.01 5.66 -14.10
N GLU A 219 34.32 5.90 -13.99
CA GLU A 219 34.94 7.17 -14.38
C GLU A 219 34.78 7.43 -15.88
N LYS A 220 34.98 6.40 -16.72
CA LYS A 220 34.79 6.52 -18.17
C LYS A 220 33.34 6.82 -18.53
N LEU A 221 32.37 6.15 -17.89
CA LEU A 221 30.96 6.40 -18.12
C LEU A 221 30.54 7.80 -17.64
N ARG A 222 31.00 8.22 -16.46
CA ARG A 222 30.78 9.59 -15.98
C ARG A 222 31.31 10.62 -16.97
N SER A 223 32.55 10.46 -17.46
CA SER A 223 33.12 11.36 -18.47
C SER A 223 32.32 11.38 -19.78
N THR A 224 31.63 10.29 -20.12
CA THR A 224 30.79 10.19 -21.32
C THR A 224 29.54 11.07 -21.22
N PHE A 225 28.99 11.25 -20.01
CA PHE A 225 27.83 12.12 -19.77
C PHE A 225 28.26 13.56 -19.45
N ASP A 226 29.24 13.74 -18.56
CA ASP A 226 29.73 15.06 -18.13
C ASP A 226 30.45 15.83 -19.26
N GLY A 227 31.05 15.12 -20.23
CA GLY A 227 31.85 15.73 -21.30
C GLY A 227 31.05 16.25 -22.50
N LYS A 228 29.72 16.05 -22.53
CA LYS A 228 28.88 16.40 -23.69
C LYS A 228 28.39 17.83 -23.65
N LYS A 229 28.21 18.44 -24.83
CA LYS A 229 27.65 19.80 -24.91
C LYS A 229 26.13 19.73 -24.65
N PRO A 230 25.53 20.69 -23.92
CA PRO A 230 24.09 20.69 -23.63
C PRO A 230 23.20 20.62 -24.88
N SER A 231 23.64 21.22 -25.99
CA SER A 231 22.93 21.23 -27.27
C SER A 231 23.23 20.02 -28.17
N GLU A 232 24.04 19.06 -27.72
CA GLU A 232 24.33 17.85 -28.48
C GLU A 232 23.14 16.90 -28.39
N GLN A 233 22.75 16.29 -29.50
CA GLN A 233 21.80 15.17 -29.52
C GLN A 233 22.54 13.86 -29.34
N VAL A 234 21.97 12.96 -28.54
CA VAL A 234 22.48 11.61 -28.35
C VAL A 234 21.44 10.59 -28.76
N SER A 235 21.86 9.59 -29.54
CA SER A 235 21.06 8.38 -29.77
C SER A 235 21.34 7.42 -28.62
N ILE A 236 20.27 7.01 -27.92
CA ILE A 236 20.32 6.01 -26.85
C ILE A 236 19.55 4.80 -27.34
N GLN A 237 20.21 3.63 -27.33
CA GLN A 237 19.59 2.36 -27.68
C GLN A 237 19.59 1.41 -26.50
N PHE A 238 18.48 0.69 -26.32
CA PHE A 238 18.32 -0.39 -25.36
C PHE A 238 18.12 -1.71 -26.11
N VAL A 239 18.85 -2.75 -25.72
CA VAL A 239 18.72 -4.09 -26.30
C VAL A 239 18.50 -5.11 -25.19
N PHE A 240 17.42 -5.89 -25.27
CA PHE A 240 17.06 -6.91 -24.28
C PHE A 240 16.42 -8.13 -24.96
N PRO A 241 16.36 -9.31 -24.30
CA PRO A 241 15.74 -10.48 -24.90
C PRO A 241 14.22 -10.27 -25.02
N TYR A 242 13.65 -10.70 -26.13
CA TYR A 242 12.20 -10.68 -26.32
C TYR A 242 11.49 -11.44 -25.19
N ALA A 243 10.46 -10.81 -24.65
CA ALA A 243 9.52 -11.43 -23.71
C ALA A 243 8.12 -11.12 -24.22
N ARG A 244 7.23 -12.11 -24.24
CA ARG A 244 5.87 -11.92 -24.72
C ARG A 244 5.20 -10.80 -23.92
N GLY A 245 4.67 -9.79 -24.61
CA GLY A 245 3.98 -8.66 -24.00
C GLY A 245 4.90 -7.55 -23.50
N TRP A 246 6.19 -7.56 -23.86
CA TRP A 246 7.11 -6.46 -23.55
C TRP A 246 6.56 -5.11 -24.02
N GLU A 247 5.80 -5.09 -25.12
CA GLU A 247 5.19 -3.89 -25.69
C GLU A 247 4.32 -3.15 -24.65
N ARG A 248 3.69 -3.87 -23.71
CA ARG A 248 2.86 -3.29 -22.66
C ARG A 248 3.63 -2.37 -21.72
N ASP A 249 4.91 -2.63 -21.49
CA ASP A 249 5.73 -1.78 -20.60
C ASP A 249 6.30 -0.55 -21.33
N TRP A 250 6.21 -0.54 -22.67
CA TRP A 250 6.88 0.46 -23.52
C TRP A 250 5.94 1.22 -24.46
N TYR A 251 4.69 0.79 -24.65
CA TYR A 251 3.78 1.29 -25.71
C TYR A 251 3.59 2.81 -25.68
N VAL A 252 3.60 3.43 -24.50
CA VAL A 252 3.45 4.88 -24.37
C VAL A 252 4.57 5.62 -25.10
N PHE A 253 5.80 5.09 -25.07
CA PHE A 253 6.96 5.69 -25.72
C PHE A 253 7.02 5.45 -27.22
N LEU A 254 6.37 4.39 -27.70
CA LEU A 254 6.34 3.99 -29.11
C LEU A 254 5.35 4.81 -29.95
N THR A 255 4.54 5.65 -29.31
CA THR A 255 3.52 6.47 -29.96
C THR A 255 3.61 7.93 -29.52
N ASP A 256 2.81 8.81 -30.12
CA ASP A 256 2.68 10.19 -29.66
C ASP A 256 1.92 10.32 -28.32
N LYS A 257 1.36 9.22 -27.79
CA LYS A 257 0.80 9.18 -26.44
C LYS A 257 1.85 9.45 -25.36
N ARG A 258 3.17 9.38 -25.66
CA ARG A 258 4.22 9.82 -24.71
C ARG A 258 4.07 11.27 -24.25
N LYS A 259 3.39 12.11 -25.05
CA LYS A 259 3.12 13.51 -24.72
C LYS A 259 1.99 13.70 -23.69
N ILE A 260 1.48 12.64 -23.06
CA ILE A 260 0.55 12.76 -21.93
C ILE A 260 1.23 13.58 -20.81
N ASN A 261 0.57 14.66 -20.40
CA ASN A 261 1.01 15.63 -19.39
C ASN A 261 2.40 16.24 -19.61
N PRO A 262 2.63 16.94 -20.74
CA PRO A 262 3.91 17.64 -20.93
C PRO A 262 4.06 18.80 -19.92
N GLY A 263 2.93 19.36 -19.44
CA GLY A 263 2.89 20.49 -18.50
C GLY A 263 3.39 20.19 -17.09
N VAL A 264 3.39 18.93 -16.63
CA VAL A 264 3.97 18.56 -15.32
C VAL A 264 5.49 18.70 -15.34
N LEU A 265 6.13 18.48 -16.49
CA LEU A 265 7.57 18.72 -16.66
C LEU A 265 7.91 20.17 -16.99
N ASP A 266 6.91 20.97 -17.39
CA ASP A 266 7.11 22.37 -17.75
C ASP A 266 7.02 23.33 -16.56
N LEU A 267 7.10 22.81 -15.33
CA LEU A 267 7.31 23.61 -14.12
C LEU A 267 8.52 24.54 -14.26
N GLN A 268 9.56 24.13 -15.00
CA GLN A 268 10.70 25.01 -15.29
C GLN A 268 10.35 26.18 -16.21
N ALA A 269 9.51 26.01 -17.24
CA ALA A 269 9.09 27.12 -18.10
C ALA A 269 8.00 27.98 -17.44
N LEU A 270 7.11 27.38 -16.64
CA LEU A 270 6.14 28.11 -15.80
C LEU A 270 6.84 29.02 -14.78
N CYS A 271 8.11 28.77 -14.46
CA CYS A 271 8.91 29.55 -13.52
C CYS A 271 9.94 30.49 -14.16
N ASP A 272 10.03 30.66 -15.48
CA ASP A 272 11.19 31.30 -16.14
C ASP A 272 12.55 30.73 -15.66
N HIS A 273 12.62 29.43 -15.35
CA HIS A 273 13.78 28.78 -14.71
C HIS A 273 14.17 29.35 -13.32
N ARG A 274 13.27 30.07 -12.64
CA ARG A 274 13.46 30.64 -11.31
C ARG A 274 12.34 30.20 -10.37
N ILE A 275 12.64 29.19 -9.54
CA ILE A 275 11.67 28.59 -8.61
C ILE A 275 11.07 29.62 -7.64
N GLU A 276 11.79 30.72 -7.34
CA GLU A 276 11.29 31.82 -6.52
C GLU A 276 10.08 32.58 -7.09
N LYS A 277 9.70 32.34 -8.36
CA LYS A 277 8.51 32.93 -8.98
C LYS A 277 7.30 31.98 -9.01
N LEU A 278 7.45 30.74 -8.52
CA LEU A 278 6.38 29.76 -8.55
C LEU A 278 5.34 30.10 -7.46
N ASP A 279 4.24 30.71 -7.86
CA ASP A 279 3.12 31.02 -6.98
C ASP A 279 2.14 29.83 -6.95
N TYR A 280 2.23 29.00 -5.90
CA TYR A 280 1.39 27.82 -5.74
C TYR A 280 -0.08 28.18 -5.43
N SER A 281 -0.38 29.42 -5.06
CA SER A 281 -1.76 29.85 -4.79
C SER A 281 -2.58 30.03 -6.08
N ASN A 282 -1.91 30.29 -7.21
CA ASN A 282 -2.54 30.47 -8.53
C ASN A 282 -2.42 29.24 -9.44
N ALA A 283 -1.61 28.25 -9.08
CA ALA A 283 -1.53 27.00 -9.82
C ALA A 283 -2.72 26.09 -9.43
N LEU A 284 -3.66 25.87 -10.36
CA LEU A 284 -4.72 24.84 -10.26
C LEU A 284 -4.19 23.47 -9.77
N ILE A 285 -2.89 23.24 -9.95
CA ILE A 285 -2.10 22.09 -9.53
C ILE A 285 -2.15 21.87 -8.01
N GLY A 286 -2.19 22.93 -7.17
CA GLY A 286 -2.11 22.79 -5.71
C GLY A 286 -3.34 22.11 -5.09
N GLN A 287 -4.54 22.58 -5.48
CA GLN A 287 -5.79 22.03 -4.97
C GLN A 287 -6.09 20.66 -5.58
N GLN A 288 -5.82 20.48 -6.88
CA GLN A 288 -5.94 19.18 -7.53
C GLN A 288 -4.98 18.16 -6.90
N TRP A 289 -3.75 18.52 -6.57
CA TRP A 289 -2.80 17.61 -5.92
C TRP A 289 -3.27 17.19 -4.52
N LEU A 290 -3.83 18.10 -3.72
CA LEU A 290 -4.38 17.79 -2.39
C LEU A 290 -5.58 16.83 -2.47
N ASP A 291 -6.48 17.03 -3.43
CA ASP A 291 -7.62 16.13 -3.67
C ASP A 291 -7.14 14.74 -4.12
N GLU A 292 -6.08 14.71 -4.93
CA GLU A 292 -5.50 13.48 -5.45
C GLU A 292 -4.69 12.69 -4.43
N GLU A 293 -3.94 13.37 -3.56
CA GLU A 293 -3.26 12.75 -2.42
C GLU A 293 -4.29 12.25 -1.41
N LEU A 294 -5.37 13.00 -1.15
CA LEU A 294 -6.49 12.52 -0.33
C LEU A 294 -7.08 11.23 -0.91
N ALA A 295 -7.41 11.22 -2.21
CA ALA A 295 -7.96 10.04 -2.88
C ALA A 295 -6.98 8.84 -2.82
N TRP A 296 -5.68 9.08 -2.99
CA TRP A 296 -4.66 8.05 -2.85
C TRP A 296 -4.60 7.51 -1.41
N LYS A 297 -4.56 8.38 -0.39
CA LYS A 297 -4.58 7.98 1.01
C LYS A 297 -5.85 7.25 1.39
N GLN A 298 -7.01 7.67 0.88
CA GLN A 298 -8.28 6.97 1.06
C GLN A 298 -8.23 5.56 0.44
N LYS A 299 -7.64 5.42 -0.75
CA LYS A 299 -7.41 4.12 -1.39
C LYS A 299 -6.44 3.25 -0.57
N MET A 300 -5.37 3.83 -0.01
CA MET A 300 -4.44 3.10 0.87
C MET A 300 -5.14 2.65 2.17
N ALA A 301 -5.95 3.52 2.78
CA ALA A 301 -6.76 3.20 3.96
C ALA A 301 -7.75 2.07 3.68
N TRP A 302 -8.41 2.10 2.53
CA TRP A 302 -9.30 1.05 2.07
C TRP A 302 -8.58 -0.29 1.86
N ASN A 303 -7.41 -0.27 1.19
CA ASN A 303 -6.59 -1.46 0.97
C ASN A 303 -6.03 -2.03 2.28
N CYS A 304 -5.64 -1.16 3.22
CA CYS A 304 -5.23 -1.54 4.56
C CYS A 304 -6.35 -2.30 5.28
N GLY A 305 -7.59 -1.80 5.23
CA GLY A 305 -8.75 -2.45 5.83
C GLY A 305 -9.13 -3.80 5.20
N LYS A 306 -8.68 -4.09 3.98
CA LYS A 306 -8.91 -5.38 3.30
C LYS A 306 -7.77 -6.39 3.52
N THR A 307 -6.66 -5.95 4.08
CA THR A 307 -5.45 -6.76 4.20
C THR A 307 -5.34 -7.33 5.61
N TYR A 308 -4.99 -8.61 5.71
CA TYR A 308 -4.64 -9.22 6.98
C TYR A 308 -3.13 -9.14 7.19
N PHE A 309 -2.73 -8.57 8.31
CA PHE A 309 -1.36 -8.40 8.69
C PHE A 309 -0.94 -9.49 9.68
N LYS A 310 0.27 -10.02 9.51
CA LYS A 310 0.91 -10.84 10.54
C LYS A 310 1.37 -9.93 11.66
N ALA A 311 0.88 -10.16 12.86
CA ALA A 311 1.20 -9.32 14.00
C ALA A 311 1.46 -10.13 15.28
N ARG A 312 2.09 -9.49 16.25
CA ARG A 312 2.31 -10.00 17.60
C ARG A 312 1.89 -8.94 18.60
N LEU A 313 1.23 -9.35 19.68
CA LEU A 313 0.68 -8.45 20.69
C LEU A 313 1.46 -8.59 22.00
N LEU A 314 2.09 -7.51 22.46
CA LEU A 314 2.85 -7.46 23.72
C LEU A 314 2.07 -6.63 24.76
N PRO A 315 1.92 -7.05 26.02
CA PRO A 315 1.34 -6.19 27.07
C PRO A 315 2.13 -4.89 27.19
N PHE A 316 1.43 -3.75 27.25
CA PHE A 316 2.11 -2.47 27.43
C PHE A 316 2.47 -2.29 28.92
N PRO A 317 3.76 -2.13 29.27
CA PRO A 317 4.17 -2.04 30.67
C PRO A 317 3.48 -0.89 31.42
N GLY A 318 2.99 -1.15 32.63
CA GLY A 318 2.32 -0.15 33.47
C GLY A 318 0.89 0.18 33.04
N SER A 319 0.36 -0.52 32.03
CA SER A 319 -1.03 -0.35 31.58
C SER A 319 -2.04 -1.21 32.36
N GLU A 320 -1.61 -1.93 33.39
CA GLU A 320 -2.47 -2.82 34.17
C GLU A 320 -3.60 -2.03 34.85
N TRP A 321 -4.81 -2.60 34.88
CA TRP A 321 -5.93 -2.03 35.63
C TRP A 321 -5.77 -2.31 37.13
N ILE A 322 -4.92 -1.51 37.77
CA ILE A 322 -4.62 -1.61 39.20
C ILE A 322 -5.86 -1.23 40.01
N PRO A 323 -6.36 -2.10 40.91
CA PRO A 323 -7.54 -1.81 41.72
C PRO A 323 -7.36 -0.52 42.55
N THR A 324 -8.34 0.37 42.48
CA THR A 324 -8.44 1.58 43.32
C THR A 324 -9.75 1.60 44.13
N THR A 325 -9.81 2.39 45.20
CA THR A 325 -11.04 2.54 46.01
C THR A 325 -12.18 3.22 45.25
N SER A 326 -11.87 3.98 44.20
CA SER A 326 -12.86 4.61 43.33
C SER A 326 -13.45 3.66 42.29
N ASP A 327 -12.80 2.53 41.98
CA ASP A 327 -13.23 1.65 40.88
C ASP A 327 -14.65 1.11 41.10
N MET A 328 -15.00 0.77 42.34
CA MET A 328 -16.34 0.29 42.67
C MET A 328 -17.40 1.37 42.42
N ALA A 329 -17.10 2.64 42.71
CA ALA A 329 -18.03 3.74 42.47
C ALA A 329 -18.10 4.13 40.98
N GLU A 330 -16.97 4.10 40.27
CA GLU A 330 -16.90 4.50 38.87
C GLU A 330 -17.36 3.40 37.91
N TYR A 331 -16.92 2.16 38.11
CA TYR A 331 -17.14 1.04 37.20
C TYR A 331 -18.11 0.01 37.77
N GLY A 332 -18.40 0.01 39.07
CA GLY A 332 -19.22 -1.04 39.71
C GLY A 332 -18.47 -2.35 39.94
N MET A 333 -17.15 -2.34 39.82
CA MET A 333 -16.28 -3.49 40.06
C MET A 333 -14.86 -3.02 40.38
N ASN A 334 -14.06 -3.87 41.03
CA ASN A 334 -12.63 -3.59 41.26
C ASN A 334 -11.82 -3.85 39.99
N GLY A 335 -10.71 -3.12 39.80
CA GLY A 335 -9.76 -3.42 38.74
C GLY A 335 -9.27 -4.88 38.76
N THR A 336 -9.01 -5.44 37.58
CA THR A 336 -8.70 -6.87 37.41
C THR A 336 -7.21 -7.18 37.33
N ARG A 337 -6.35 -6.16 37.40
CA ARG A 337 -4.89 -6.24 37.15
C ARG A 337 -4.51 -6.70 35.74
N GLY A 338 -5.48 -6.87 34.84
CA GLY A 338 -5.22 -7.17 33.44
C GLY A 338 -4.68 -5.93 32.68
N PRO A 339 -3.91 -6.12 31.59
CA PRO A 339 -3.45 -5.01 30.77
C PRO A 339 -4.63 -4.24 30.14
N MET A 340 -4.60 -2.91 30.20
CA MET A 340 -5.55 -2.03 29.50
C MET A 340 -5.04 -1.56 28.15
N ALA A 341 -3.76 -1.78 27.86
CA ALA A 341 -3.15 -1.48 26.58
C ALA A 341 -2.11 -2.52 26.17
N TYR A 342 -1.86 -2.58 24.87
CA TYR A 342 -0.91 -3.49 24.26
C TYR A 342 -0.07 -2.75 23.22
N LEU A 343 1.15 -3.23 23.00
CA LEU A 343 1.97 -2.88 21.84
C LEU A 343 1.77 -3.95 20.76
N LEU A 344 1.18 -3.56 19.63
CA LEU A 344 1.07 -4.43 18.46
C LEU A 344 2.27 -4.22 17.54
N VAL A 345 2.98 -5.31 17.26
CA VAL A 345 4.08 -5.38 16.31
C VAL A 345 3.56 -6.00 15.03
N VAL A 346 3.66 -5.29 13.91
CA VAL A 346 3.16 -5.70 12.58
C VAL A 346 4.34 -5.94 11.65
N ASN A 347 4.37 -7.09 10.97
CA ASN A 347 5.44 -7.39 10.02
C ASN A 347 5.31 -6.54 8.75
N LEU A 348 6.38 -5.84 8.33
CA LEU A 348 6.36 -4.95 7.17
C LEU A 348 6.82 -5.58 5.85
N SER A 349 7.30 -6.83 5.86
CA SER A 349 7.98 -7.47 4.71
C SER A 349 7.23 -7.39 3.38
N TYR A 350 5.90 -7.23 3.40
CA TYR A 350 5.05 -7.27 2.20
C TYR A 350 4.04 -6.11 2.07
N VAL A 351 4.04 -5.15 3.00
CA VAL A 351 2.86 -4.28 3.22
C VAL A 351 3.17 -2.85 3.67
N ARG A 352 4.41 -2.37 3.46
CA ARG A 352 4.85 -1.03 3.90
C ARG A 352 3.96 0.11 3.39
N GLU A 353 3.45 0.00 2.17
CA GLU A 353 2.80 1.09 1.44
C GLU A 353 1.37 1.41 1.92
N PHE A 354 0.70 0.49 2.62
CA PHE A 354 -0.71 0.66 3.00
C PHE A 354 -0.92 1.06 4.46
N LEU A 355 0.10 0.92 5.30
CA LEU A 355 -0.02 1.24 6.72
C LEU A 355 -0.20 2.75 6.93
N PRO A 356 -0.95 3.15 7.96
CA PRO A 356 -1.12 4.56 8.27
C PRO A 356 0.20 5.22 8.68
N ASP A 357 0.28 6.53 8.43
CA ASP A 357 1.40 7.38 8.86
C ASP A 357 1.57 7.34 10.40
N ILE A 358 2.79 7.61 10.90
CA ILE A 358 3.06 7.70 12.33
C ILE A 358 2.15 8.75 12.99
N GLY A 359 1.60 8.42 14.16
CA GLY A 359 0.66 9.26 14.90
C GLY A 359 -0.80 9.12 14.46
N THR A 360 -1.08 8.44 13.34
CA THR A 360 -2.45 8.24 12.86
C THR A 360 -3.21 7.29 13.77
N LYS A 361 -4.43 7.69 14.15
CA LYS A 361 -5.37 6.83 14.89
C LYS A 361 -5.94 5.75 13.98
N SER A 362 -6.16 4.56 14.52
CA SER A 362 -6.64 3.41 13.77
C SER A 362 -7.59 2.57 14.62
N LYS A 363 -8.47 1.81 13.97
CA LYS A 363 -9.23 0.71 14.55
C LYS A 363 -8.58 -0.59 14.14
N VAL A 364 -8.16 -1.39 15.11
CA VAL A 364 -7.49 -2.67 14.86
C VAL A 364 -8.40 -3.80 15.30
N TYR A 365 -8.63 -4.75 14.41
CA TYR A 365 -9.42 -5.95 14.68
C TYR A 365 -8.46 -7.13 14.76
N ILE A 366 -8.49 -7.86 15.88
CA ILE A 366 -7.68 -9.05 16.12
C ILE A 366 -8.65 -10.21 16.32
N ARG A 367 -8.79 -11.07 15.30
CA ARG A 367 -9.88 -12.07 15.29
C ARG A 367 -9.55 -13.31 16.11
N GLU A 368 -8.28 -13.65 16.24
CA GLU A 368 -7.84 -14.85 16.95
C GLU A 368 -7.83 -14.70 18.48
N LEU A 369 -7.94 -13.47 19.01
CA LEU A 369 -7.96 -13.23 20.45
C LEU A 369 -9.39 -13.21 20.99
N ALA A 370 -9.65 -14.05 21.98
CA ALA A 370 -10.90 -13.99 22.72
C ALA A 370 -10.93 -12.71 23.56
N GLN A 371 -12.06 -12.01 23.46
CA GLN A 371 -12.39 -10.87 24.31
C GLN A 371 -13.55 -11.29 25.20
N GLN A 372 -13.35 -11.23 26.51
CA GLN A 372 -14.36 -11.57 27.49
C GLN A 372 -14.87 -10.30 28.17
N GLY A 373 -16.18 -10.12 28.12
CA GLY A 373 -16.85 -9.13 28.94
C GLY A 373 -16.88 -9.55 30.40
N TYR A 374 -16.92 -8.57 31.29
CA TYR A 374 -17.28 -8.82 32.66
C TYR A 374 -18.78 -9.05 32.77
N THR A 375 -19.14 -10.05 33.55
CA THR A 375 -20.47 -10.08 34.14
C THR A 375 -20.42 -9.13 35.32
N LEU A 376 -21.29 -8.11 35.36
CA LEU A 376 -21.40 -7.33 36.59
C LEU A 376 -21.65 -8.31 37.73
N PRO A 377 -20.85 -8.25 38.82
CA PRO A 377 -21.27 -8.94 40.03
C PRO A 377 -22.67 -8.44 40.31
N ARG A 378 -23.64 -9.36 40.41
CA ARG A 378 -25.06 -9.03 40.61
C ARG A 378 -25.09 -7.86 41.57
N PRO A 379 -25.54 -6.66 41.15
CA PRO A 379 -25.61 -5.59 42.11
C PRO A 379 -26.48 -6.15 43.23
N LEU A 380 -25.97 -6.12 44.47
CA LEU A 380 -26.77 -6.34 45.65
C LEU A 380 -27.69 -5.11 45.76
N VAL A 381 -28.51 -4.87 44.74
CA VAL A 381 -29.68 -4.03 44.84
C VAL A 381 -30.48 -4.75 45.90
N ALA A 382 -30.56 -4.12 47.08
CA ALA A 382 -31.32 -4.70 48.15
C ALA A 382 -32.71 -5.00 47.60
N GLU A 383 -33.30 -6.12 47.98
CA GLU A 383 -34.63 -6.50 47.48
C GLU A 383 -35.64 -5.34 47.68
N ALA A 384 -35.44 -4.55 48.75
CA ALA A 384 -36.15 -3.31 49.01
C ALA A 384 -36.07 -2.27 47.87
N ASP A 385 -34.90 -2.05 47.27
CA ASP A 385 -34.72 -1.09 46.19
C ASP A 385 -35.38 -1.58 44.89
N VAL A 386 -35.29 -2.89 44.60
CA VAL A 386 -36.03 -3.49 43.46
C VAL A 386 -37.53 -3.33 43.64
N LYS A 387 -38.04 -3.53 44.87
CA LYS A 387 -39.46 -3.29 45.20
C LYS A 387 -39.86 -1.83 44.95
N VAL A 388 -39.05 -0.87 45.42
CA VAL A 388 -39.30 0.57 45.19
C VAL A 388 -39.34 0.90 43.70
N LEU A 389 -38.41 0.36 42.91
CA LEU A 389 -38.37 0.55 41.46
C LEU A 389 -39.57 -0.09 40.77
N ALA A 390 -39.97 -1.30 41.16
CA ALA A 390 -41.12 -2.00 40.61
C ALA A 390 -42.43 -1.25 40.88
N THR A 391 -42.64 -0.77 42.11
CA THR A 391 -43.82 0.03 42.46
C THR A 391 -43.84 1.33 41.66
N ARG A 392 -42.68 1.99 41.51
CA ARG A 392 -42.57 3.21 40.70
C ARG A 392 -42.90 2.94 39.24
N LEU A 393 -42.33 1.89 38.64
CA LEU A 393 -42.56 1.55 37.23
C LEU A 393 -44.02 1.15 37.00
N GLN A 394 -44.63 0.36 37.88
CA GLN A 394 -46.05 0.01 37.80
C GLN A 394 -46.94 1.26 37.76
N ARG A 395 -46.70 2.22 38.66
CA ARG A 395 -47.43 3.49 38.68
C ARG A 395 -47.26 4.26 37.37
N THR A 396 -46.03 4.33 36.85
CA THR A 396 -45.75 4.99 35.58
C THR A 396 -46.46 4.34 34.40
N LEU A 397 -46.50 3.00 34.36
CA LEU A 397 -47.24 2.27 33.31
C LEU A 397 -48.75 2.51 33.41
N GLY A 398 -49.31 2.58 34.62
CA GLY A 398 -50.71 2.99 34.83
C GLY A 398 -50.98 4.40 34.29
N ASN A 399 -50.11 5.36 34.62
CA ASN A 399 -50.22 6.73 34.11
C ASN A 399 -50.10 6.80 32.58
N ALA A 400 -49.24 5.98 31.97
CA ALA A 400 -49.08 5.91 30.52
C ALA A 400 -50.35 5.38 29.83
N GLU A 401 -51.03 4.40 30.45
CA GLU A 401 -52.30 3.85 29.95
C GLU A 401 -53.43 4.89 30.01
N ASP A 402 -53.54 5.61 31.12
CA ASP A 402 -54.53 6.69 31.28
C ASP A 402 -54.27 7.85 30.33
N TRP A 403 -53.00 8.20 30.13
CA TRP A 403 -52.61 9.20 29.14
C TRP A 403 -52.94 8.76 27.72
N ALA A 404 -52.70 7.49 27.35
CA ALA A 404 -53.01 6.96 26.04
C ALA A 404 -54.52 7.00 25.75
N LYS A 405 -55.35 6.61 26.72
CA LYS A 405 -56.81 6.75 26.69
C LYS A 405 -57.24 8.20 26.46
N LYS A 406 -56.72 9.13 27.26
CA LYS A 406 -57.05 10.56 27.16
C LYS A 406 -56.64 11.13 25.80
N LYS A 407 -55.44 10.80 25.33
CA LYS A 407 -54.91 11.26 24.05
C LYS A 407 -55.71 10.72 22.86
N PHE A 408 -56.18 9.47 22.93
CA PHE A 408 -57.07 8.89 21.94
C PHE A 408 -58.37 9.69 21.79
N TRP A 409 -59.05 9.98 22.90
CA TRP A 409 -60.29 10.78 22.88
C TRP A 409 -60.06 12.22 22.42
N ASN A 410 -58.96 12.85 22.84
CA ASN A 410 -58.61 14.20 22.43
C ASN A 410 -58.36 14.35 20.92
N ARG A 411 -58.19 13.26 20.18
CA ARG A 411 -58.10 13.27 18.69
C ARG A 411 -59.47 13.33 18.00
N GLY A 412 -60.56 13.51 18.75
CA GLY A 412 -61.93 13.61 18.21
C GLY A 412 -62.49 12.27 17.72
N ARG A 413 -61.96 11.15 18.21
CA ARG A 413 -62.47 9.81 17.89
C ARG A 413 -63.82 9.59 18.57
N THR A 414 -64.79 9.03 17.85
CA THR A 414 -66.14 8.73 18.37
C THR A 414 -66.31 7.27 18.79
N GLN A 415 -65.47 6.37 18.29
CA GLN A 415 -65.48 4.94 18.61
C GLN A 415 -64.14 4.52 19.22
N TRP A 416 -64.19 3.70 20.26
CA TRP A 416 -63.00 3.15 20.91
C TRP A 416 -62.23 2.22 19.96
N ASN A 417 -60.91 2.44 19.84
CA ASN A 417 -59.99 1.58 19.10
C ASN A 417 -58.86 1.13 20.04
N ALA A 418 -58.91 -0.14 20.44
CA ALA A 418 -57.97 -0.72 21.40
C ALA A 418 -56.52 -0.74 20.86
N ASP A 419 -56.34 -0.91 19.54
CA ASP A 419 -55.02 -0.97 18.92
C ASP A 419 -54.36 0.42 18.87
N GLU A 420 -55.12 1.48 18.55
CA GLU A 420 -54.57 2.85 18.57
C GLU A 420 -54.14 3.25 20.00
N VAL A 421 -54.92 2.87 21.01
CA VAL A 421 -54.57 3.13 22.43
C VAL A 421 -53.35 2.33 22.85
N LYS A 422 -53.25 1.07 22.41
CA LYS A 422 -52.07 0.22 22.66
C LYS A 422 -50.80 0.85 22.08
N GLU A 423 -50.84 1.34 20.85
CA GLU A 423 -49.70 2.02 20.21
C GLU A 423 -49.30 3.29 20.97
N LEU A 424 -50.28 4.12 21.36
CA LEU A 424 -50.02 5.33 22.16
C LEU A 424 -49.40 4.99 23.53
N PHE A 425 -49.86 3.92 24.18
CA PHE A 425 -49.29 3.41 25.42
C PHE A 425 -47.83 2.99 25.21
N ILE A 426 -47.53 2.17 24.20
CA ILE A 426 -46.17 1.67 23.93
C ILE A 426 -45.21 2.84 23.72
N GLN A 427 -45.61 3.86 22.94
CA GLN A 427 -44.78 5.05 22.69
C GLN A 427 -44.46 5.81 23.98
N SER A 428 -45.42 5.95 24.90
CA SER A 428 -45.20 6.63 26.18
C SER A 428 -44.36 5.78 27.14
N ALA A 429 -44.76 4.52 27.34
CA ALA A 429 -44.15 3.60 28.29
C ALA A 429 -42.72 3.21 27.92
N ALA A 430 -42.39 3.14 26.61
CA ALA A 430 -41.04 2.81 26.16
C ALA A 430 -39.98 3.80 26.68
N VAL A 431 -40.32 5.07 26.89
CA VAL A 431 -39.40 6.08 27.43
C VAL A 431 -38.96 5.71 28.85
N ASP A 432 -39.90 5.32 29.70
CA ASP A 432 -39.63 4.99 31.10
C ASP A 432 -38.97 3.61 31.24
N VAL A 433 -39.41 2.64 30.42
CA VAL A 433 -38.85 1.29 30.41
C VAL A 433 -37.40 1.29 29.90
N ALA A 434 -37.03 2.20 28.99
CA ALA A 434 -35.68 2.33 28.45
C ALA A 434 -34.61 2.67 29.52
N MET A 435 -35.01 3.15 30.70
CA MET A 435 -34.09 3.39 31.82
C MET A 435 -33.57 2.10 32.46
N PHE A 436 -34.31 0.99 32.32
CA PHE A 436 -34.00 -0.31 32.93
C PHE A 436 -33.35 -1.29 31.96
N LEU A 437 -33.29 -0.94 30.67
CA LEU A 437 -32.67 -1.74 29.64
C LEU A 437 -31.20 -1.34 29.44
N PRO A 438 -30.34 -2.27 28.98
CA PRO A 438 -29.02 -1.91 28.47
C PRO A 438 -29.13 -0.79 27.44
N MET A 439 -28.10 0.06 27.34
CA MET A 439 -28.06 1.12 26.34
C MET A 439 -28.50 0.57 24.97
N PRO A 440 -29.51 1.17 24.31
CA PRO A 440 -29.85 0.77 22.96
C PRO A 440 -28.59 0.89 22.11
N SER A 441 -28.31 -0.13 21.30
CA SER A 441 -27.30 -0.05 20.24
C SER A 441 -27.52 1.25 19.46
N ALA A 442 -26.45 1.87 18.94
CA ALA A 442 -26.59 3.05 18.07
C ALA A 442 -27.55 2.82 16.89
N ASP A 443 -27.79 1.54 16.54
CA ASP A 443 -28.70 1.09 15.49
C ASP A 443 -30.17 0.94 15.92
N ASP A 444 -30.50 0.97 17.22
CA ASP A 444 -31.88 0.86 17.70
C ASP A 444 -32.61 2.22 17.66
N ARG A 445 -32.70 2.80 16.47
CA ARG A 445 -33.28 4.14 16.20
C ARG A 445 -34.73 4.33 16.68
N ARG A 446 -35.42 3.26 17.11
CA ARG A 446 -36.82 3.32 17.54
C ARG A 446 -37.06 2.80 18.96
N ASN A 447 -36.01 2.55 19.75
CA ASN A 447 -36.15 1.91 21.05
C ASN A 447 -37.00 0.62 20.96
N ALA A 448 -36.74 -0.23 19.96
CA ALA A 448 -37.50 -1.43 19.69
C ALA A 448 -37.50 -2.38 20.89
N ALA A 449 -36.36 -2.51 21.58
CA ALA A 449 -36.27 -3.30 22.81
C ALA A 449 -37.14 -2.73 23.93
N ALA A 450 -37.15 -1.40 24.11
CA ALA A 450 -37.99 -0.74 25.11
C ALA A 450 -39.48 -0.82 24.76
N SER A 451 -39.83 -0.79 23.47
CA SER A 451 -41.19 -0.96 22.98
C SER A 451 -41.71 -2.38 23.19
N GLN A 452 -40.86 -3.39 22.94
CA GLN A 452 -41.17 -4.79 23.24
C GLN A 452 -41.33 -5.02 24.74
N ALA A 453 -40.43 -4.46 25.56
CA ALA A 453 -40.53 -4.55 27.02
C ALA A 453 -41.78 -3.81 27.55
N ALA A 454 -42.10 -2.62 27.04
CA ALA A 454 -43.33 -1.91 27.37
C ALA A 454 -44.58 -2.72 27.01
N THR A 455 -44.60 -3.35 25.84
CA THR A 455 -45.68 -4.24 25.42
C THR A 455 -45.82 -5.42 26.37
N PHE A 456 -44.70 -6.05 26.73
CA PHE A 456 -44.69 -7.15 27.68
C PHE A 456 -45.21 -6.70 29.05
N LEU A 457 -44.75 -5.56 29.56
CA LEU A 457 -45.07 -5.02 30.89
C LEU A 457 -46.45 -4.36 31.01
N ARG A 458 -47.19 -4.18 29.90
CA ARG A 458 -48.59 -3.71 29.96
C ARG A 458 -49.44 -4.66 30.80
N LYS A 459 -50.35 -4.11 31.61
CA LYS A 459 -51.30 -4.89 32.41
C LYS A 459 -52.24 -5.68 31.50
N ARG A 460 -52.49 -6.95 31.80
CA ARG A 460 -53.40 -7.82 31.03
C ARG A 460 -54.83 -7.71 31.56
N GLU A 461 -55.83 -8.04 30.75
CA GLU A 461 -57.25 -7.88 31.10
C GLU A 461 -57.68 -8.68 32.35
N ASN A 462 -57.04 -9.83 32.60
CA ASN A 462 -57.35 -10.73 33.72
C ASN A 462 -56.26 -10.73 34.80
N GLU A 463 -55.39 -9.72 34.82
CA GLU A 463 -54.29 -9.59 35.77
C GLU A 463 -54.68 -8.56 36.84
N ASP A 464 -54.60 -8.93 38.12
CA ASP A 464 -54.78 -7.98 39.22
C ASP A 464 -53.52 -7.12 39.43
N ASP A 465 -53.60 -6.14 40.34
CA ASP A 465 -52.47 -5.22 40.57
C ASP A 465 -51.27 -5.92 41.25
N ASP A 466 -51.51 -6.95 42.06
CA ASP A 466 -50.45 -7.68 42.76
C ASP A 466 -49.67 -8.58 41.79
N ASP A 467 -50.37 -9.27 40.90
CA ASP A 467 -49.77 -10.10 39.84
C ASP A 467 -49.03 -9.24 38.81
N HIS A 468 -49.60 -8.08 38.44
CA HIS A 468 -48.91 -7.11 37.57
C HIS A 468 -47.62 -6.61 38.21
N TYR A 469 -47.68 -6.27 39.50
CA TYR A 469 -46.51 -5.85 40.28
C TYR A 469 -45.44 -6.94 40.34
N ARG A 470 -45.80 -8.19 40.68
CA ARG A 470 -44.85 -9.32 40.74
C ARG A 470 -44.14 -9.53 39.42
N ARG A 471 -44.87 -9.45 38.30
CA ARG A 471 -44.28 -9.58 36.96
C ARG A 471 -43.32 -8.44 36.63
N ILE A 472 -43.65 -7.21 37.00
CA ILE A 472 -42.73 -6.07 36.87
C ILE A 472 -41.49 -6.28 37.75
N PHE A 473 -41.68 -6.71 39.00
CA PHE A 473 -40.60 -6.96 39.95
C PHE A 473 -39.61 -8.01 39.44
N ASP A 474 -40.11 -9.16 38.98
CA ASP A 474 -39.29 -10.21 38.39
C ASP A 474 -38.56 -9.72 37.14
N TRP A 475 -39.25 -8.96 36.28
CA TRP A 475 -38.63 -8.38 35.09
C TRP A 475 -37.54 -7.37 35.42
N ILE A 476 -37.75 -6.45 36.38
CA ILE A 476 -36.72 -5.49 36.81
C ILE A 476 -35.54 -6.25 37.43
N ARG A 477 -35.81 -7.26 38.27
CA ARG A 477 -34.75 -8.08 38.86
C ARG A 477 -33.88 -8.71 37.78
N GLU A 478 -34.48 -9.27 36.74
CA GLU A 478 -33.77 -9.84 35.59
C GLU A 478 -33.06 -8.79 34.72
N ALA A 479 -33.71 -7.66 34.44
CA ALA A 479 -33.17 -6.56 33.65
C ALA A 479 -31.97 -5.89 34.33
N LEU A 480 -31.97 -5.83 35.66
CA LEU A 480 -30.83 -5.39 36.47
C LEU A 480 -29.72 -6.47 36.57
N CYS A 481 -30.01 -7.71 36.19
CA CYS A 481 -29.07 -8.84 36.19
C CYS A 481 -28.44 -9.11 34.81
N VAL A 482 -28.58 -8.22 33.83
CA VAL A 482 -28.07 -8.47 32.48
C VAL A 482 -26.55 -8.56 32.51
N ALA A 483 -26.04 -9.80 32.36
CA ALA A 483 -24.70 -10.04 31.87
C ALA A 483 -24.64 -9.44 30.45
N PRO A 484 -23.83 -8.41 30.22
CA PRO A 484 -23.64 -7.83 28.89
C PRO A 484 -23.33 -8.92 27.87
N LYS A 485 -24.10 -8.98 26.78
CA LYS A 485 -23.71 -9.81 25.63
C LYS A 485 -22.63 -9.05 24.89
N THR A 486 -21.39 -9.14 25.36
CA THR A 486 -20.28 -8.55 24.63
C THR A 486 -20.21 -9.19 23.26
N ARG A 487 -20.29 -8.36 22.21
CA ARG A 487 -20.02 -8.82 20.85
C ARG A 487 -18.58 -9.29 20.82
N TYR A 488 -18.37 -10.49 20.30
CA TYR A 488 -17.01 -10.95 20.00
C TYR A 488 -16.40 -10.01 18.94
N HIS A 489 -15.13 -9.64 19.11
CA HIS A 489 -14.32 -8.85 18.16
C HIS A 489 -14.58 -7.33 18.13
N GLU A 490 -14.77 -6.71 19.29
CA GLU A 490 -14.72 -5.25 19.40
C GLU A 490 -13.33 -4.72 18.94
N PRO A 491 -13.27 -3.66 18.12
CA PRO A 491 -11.99 -3.14 17.64
C PRO A 491 -11.23 -2.44 18.76
N TYR A 492 -9.93 -2.69 18.79
CA TYR A 492 -8.97 -1.91 19.57
C TYR A 492 -8.84 -0.51 18.97
N THR A 493 -8.67 0.49 19.84
CA THR A 493 -8.30 1.84 19.38
C THR A 493 -6.80 1.94 19.40
N GLY A 494 -6.19 2.14 18.23
CA GLY A 494 -4.76 2.14 18.04
C GLY A 494 -4.19 3.47 17.61
N ILE A 495 -2.91 3.71 17.88
CA ILE A 495 -2.13 4.81 17.30
C ILE A 495 -0.82 4.24 16.75
N ARG A 496 -0.49 4.61 15.51
CA ARG A 496 0.78 4.21 14.89
C ARG A 496 1.96 4.89 15.60
N LEU A 497 2.96 4.12 16.01
CA LEU A 497 4.17 4.64 16.67
C LEU A 497 5.38 4.63 15.73
N SER A 498 6.31 5.55 15.98
CA SER A 498 7.67 5.45 15.47
C SER A 498 8.43 4.34 16.20
N LEU A 499 9.42 3.73 15.54
CA LEU A 499 10.41 2.92 16.24
C LEU A 499 11.19 3.82 17.22
N PRO A 500 11.48 3.35 18.45
CA PRO A 500 12.32 4.09 19.37
C PRO A 500 13.72 4.36 18.79
N PRO A 501 14.38 5.47 19.16
CA PRO A 501 15.76 5.74 18.73
C PRO A 501 16.70 4.57 19.07
N GLY A 502 17.55 4.19 18.11
CA GLY A 502 18.49 3.07 18.26
C GLY A 502 17.90 1.68 17.98
N VAL A 503 16.59 1.58 17.77
CA VAL A 503 15.93 0.33 17.37
C VAL A 503 15.71 0.33 15.86
N SER A 504 16.16 -0.73 15.19
CA SER A 504 16.00 -0.91 13.75
C SER A 504 15.41 -2.28 13.48
N ALA A 505 14.15 -2.32 13.04
CA ALA A 505 13.47 -3.56 12.70
C ALA A 505 12.52 -3.32 11.51
N ASP A 506 12.31 -4.35 10.68
CA ASP A 506 11.35 -4.28 9.56
C ASP A 506 9.91 -4.54 10.03
N VAL A 507 9.50 -3.76 11.03
CA VAL A 507 8.25 -3.92 11.74
C VAL A 507 7.59 -2.58 11.98
N GLY A 508 6.29 -2.65 12.19
CA GLY A 508 5.48 -1.51 12.50
C GLY A 508 4.86 -1.60 13.88
N LEU A 509 4.95 -0.53 14.67
CA LEU A 509 4.43 -0.50 16.03
C LEU A 509 3.10 0.25 16.11
N PHE A 510 2.17 -0.28 16.89
CA PHE A 510 0.95 0.42 17.30
C PHE A 510 0.75 0.30 18.80
N PHE A 511 0.45 1.42 19.46
CA PHE A 511 -0.14 1.39 20.80
C PHE A 511 -1.63 1.10 20.65
N LEU A 512 -2.13 0.04 21.27
CA LEU A 512 -3.53 -0.38 21.22
C LEU A 512 -4.16 -0.27 22.61
N GLU A 513 -5.24 0.48 22.72
CA GLU A 513 -6.13 0.46 23.88
C GLU A 513 -7.13 -0.67 23.75
N VAL A 514 -7.31 -1.40 24.86
CA VAL A 514 -8.30 -2.47 24.97
C VAL A 514 -9.71 -1.90 24.81
N PRO A 515 -10.58 -2.56 24.01
CA PRO A 515 -11.95 -2.11 23.85
C PRO A 515 -12.69 -2.04 25.19
N ARG A 516 -13.54 -1.01 25.33
CA ARG A 516 -14.41 -0.85 26.49
C ARG A 516 -15.71 -1.63 26.26
N GLN A 517 -16.20 -2.27 27.30
CA GLN A 517 -17.43 -3.04 27.24
C GLN A 517 -18.65 -2.16 26.94
N GLN A 518 -19.31 -2.39 25.80
CA GLN A 518 -20.35 -1.47 25.33
C GLN A 518 -21.61 -1.48 26.19
N ASP A 519 -22.12 -2.67 26.54
CA ASP A 519 -23.27 -2.82 27.42
C ASP A 519 -22.78 -2.78 28.87
N TRP A 520 -22.88 -1.60 29.49
CA TRP A 520 -22.57 -1.38 30.89
C TRP A 520 -23.67 -0.49 31.51
N PRO A 521 -23.98 -0.61 32.81
CA PRO A 521 -25.05 0.16 33.44
C PRO A 521 -24.88 1.66 33.29
N ARG A 522 -26.00 2.38 33.15
CA ARG A 522 -26.01 3.84 33.05
C ARG A 522 -25.42 4.47 34.33
N GLY A 523 -24.64 5.53 34.15
CA GLY A 523 -23.99 6.25 35.25
C GLY A 523 -22.63 5.67 35.68
N LEU A 524 -22.28 4.46 35.24
CA LEU A 524 -20.96 3.88 35.45
C LEU A 524 -20.09 4.06 34.19
N LYS A 525 -18.79 4.21 34.39
CA LYS A 525 -17.78 4.13 33.33
C LYS A 525 -17.70 2.70 32.81
N LYS A 526 -17.52 2.55 31.50
CA LYS A 526 -17.38 1.24 30.85
C LYS A 526 -16.00 0.64 31.15
N PRO A 527 -15.91 -0.58 31.70
CA PRO A 527 -14.62 -1.19 32.01
C PRO A 527 -13.91 -1.69 30.73
N PRO A 528 -12.57 -1.82 30.75
CA PRO A 528 -11.80 -2.42 29.65
C PRO A 528 -11.98 -3.94 29.63
N MET A 529 -12.34 -4.51 28.48
CA MET A 529 -12.59 -5.96 28.35
C MET A 529 -11.37 -6.82 28.73
N VAL A 530 -11.60 -8.07 29.14
CA VAL A 530 -10.50 -9.02 29.34
C VAL A 530 -10.08 -9.57 27.98
N VAL A 531 -8.80 -9.54 27.68
CA VAL A 531 -8.23 -10.09 26.45
C VAL A 531 -7.37 -11.30 26.80
N GLU A 532 -7.66 -12.45 26.22
CA GLU A 532 -6.85 -13.67 26.38
C GLU A 532 -5.61 -13.60 25.48
N ALA A 533 -4.71 -12.67 25.77
CA ALA A 533 -3.43 -12.57 25.08
C ALA A 533 -2.46 -13.67 25.56
N PRO A 534 -1.58 -14.19 24.68
CA PRO A 534 -0.52 -15.12 25.09
C PRO A 534 0.32 -14.55 26.22
N GLU A 535 0.54 -15.35 27.27
CA GLU A 535 1.41 -14.96 28.38
C GLU A 535 2.85 -14.84 27.87
N MET A 536 3.47 -13.68 28.09
CA MET A 536 4.84 -13.42 27.68
C MET A 536 5.65 -12.92 28.86
N SER A 537 6.91 -13.34 28.89
CA SER A 537 7.87 -12.82 29.86
C SER A 537 8.08 -11.32 29.64
N PRO A 538 8.38 -10.55 30.71
CA PRO A 538 8.69 -9.13 30.60
C PRO A 538 9.78 -8.88 29.56
N VAL A 539 9.53 -7.96 28.64
CA VAL A 539 10.49 -7.59 27.60
C VAL A 539 11.61 -6.75 28.22
N THR A 540 12.80 -7.32 28.32
CA THR A 540 14.01 -6.63 28.81
C THR A 540 14.87 -6.08 27.69
N ASP A 541 14.76 -6.66 26.49
CA ASP A 541 15.43 -6.21 25.26
C ASP A 541 14.41 -6.11 24.12
N LEU A 542 14.01 -4.88 23.80
CA LEU A 542 13.04 -4.64 22.73
C LEU A 542 13.60 -5.03 21.35
N GLN A 543 14.88 -4.77 21.07
CA GLN A 543 15.46 -5.06 19.76
C GLN A 543 15.46 -6.57 19.51
N GLY A 544 15.95 -7.37 20.47
CA GLY A 544 15.94 -8.82 20.38
C GLY A 544 14.53 -9.40 20.24
N VAL A 545 13.54 -8.82 20.90
CA VAL A 545 12.12 -9.22 20.74
C VAL A 545 11.60 -8.87 19.35
N LEU A 546 11.92 -7.70 18.79
CA LEU A 546 11.46 -7.33 17.45
C LEU A 546 12.13 -8.16 16.34
N ASP A 547 13.42 -8.49 16.50
CA ASP A 547 14.17 -9.31 15.56
C ASP A 547 13.64 -10.75 15.49
N THR A 548 13.09 -11.24 16.59
CA THR A 548 12.55 -12.61 16.72
C THR A 548 11.02 -12.66 16.74
N ALA A 549 10.34 -11.50 16.63
CA ALA A 549 8.89 -11.37 16.83
C ALA A 549 8.07 -12.35 15.98
N PHE A 550 8.55 -12.68 14.78
CA PHE A 550 7.87 -13.53 13.80
C PHE A 550 8.58 -14.87 13.56
N ALA A 551 9.51 -15.26 14.42
CA ALA A 551 10.24 -16.53 14.29
C ALA A 551 9.37 -17.75 14.63
N ASP A 552 8.51 -17.66 15.66
CA ASP A 552 7.54 -18.70 16.00
C ASP A 552 6.17 -18.40 15.37
N PRO A 553 5.68 -19.21 14.41
CA PRO A 553 4.39 -18.99 13.77
C PRO A 553 3.19 -19.16 14.71
N ARG A 554 3.35 -19.78 15.88
CA ARG A 554 2.26 -19.99 16.86
C ARG A 554 1.86 -18.71 17.59
N ASP A 555 2.79 -17.76 17.69
CA ASP A 555 2.57 -16.46 18.35
C ASP A 555 2.08 -15.38 17.37
N VAL A 556 1.90 -15.72 16.10
CA VAL A 556 1.52 -14.78 15.04
C VAL A 556 0.01 -14.71 14.89
N LEU A 557 -0.54 -13.55 15.19
CA LEU A 557 -1.95 -13.19 15.04
C LEU A 557 -2.23 -12.63 13.65
N ARG A 558 -3.49 -12.69 13.19
CA ARG A 558 -3.91 -11.97 11.98
C ARG A 558 -4.73 -10.76 12.39
N THR A 559 -4.23 -9.60 12.03
CA THR A 559 -4.86 -8.33 12.38
C THR A 559 -5.34 -7.63 11.14
N GLU A 560 -6.49 -7.00 11.24
CA GLU A 560 -7.05 -6.12 10.22
C GLU A 560 -6.97 -4.68 10.77
N ILE A 561 -6.38 -3.76 10.02
CA ILE A 561 -6.14 -2.39 10.46
C ILE A 561 -6.95 -1.45 9.57
N ARG A 562 -7.82 -0.64 10.17
CA ARG A 562 -8.62 0.38 9.50
C ARG A 562 -8.26 1.75 10.05
N TYR A 563 -8.12 2.75 9.19
CA TYR A 563 -7.93 4.14 9.61
C TYR A 563 -8.74 5.06 8.72
N SER A 564 -9.09 6.24 9.24
CA SER A 564 -9.70 7.31 8.43
C SER A 564 -8.63 8.35 8.09
N VAL A 565 -8.73 8.89 6.88
CA VAL A 565 -7.85 9.97 6.39
C VAL A 565 -8.43 11.35 6.75
N GLU A 566 -9.69 11.41 7.18
CA GLU A 566 -10.49 12.63 7.23
C GLU A 566 -10.12 13.58 8.39
N GLU A 567 -9.56 13.10 9.51
CA GLU A 567 -9.47 13.92 10.74
C GLU A 567 -8.55 15.15 10.65
N ASN A 568 -7.71 15.32 9.61
CA ASN A 568 -6.76 16.45 9.51
C ASN A 568 -6.46 16.92 8.07
N TRP A 569 -7.19 16.46 7.04
CA TRP A 569 -6.83 16.81 5.66
C TRP A 569 -7.11 18.28 5.31
N GLU A 570 -8.23 18.82 5.80
CA GLU A 570 -8.60 20.22 5.61
C GLU A 570 -7.57 21.16 6.26
N LEU A 571 -7.14 20.85 7.49
CA LEU A 571 -6.08 21.57 8.19
C LEU A 571 -4.73 21.48 7.46
N LYS A 572 -4.42 20.33 6.85
CA LYS A 572 -3.21 20.19 6.04
C LYS A 572 -3.26 21.01 4.76
N GLY A 573 -4.42 21.22 4.13
CA GLY A 573 -4.54 22.12 2.99
C GLY A 573 -4.19 23.56 3.37
N ASP A 574 -4.75 24.02 4.49
CA ASP A 574 -4.54 25.37 5.02
C ASP A 574 -3.13 25.61 5.56
N GLU A 575 -2.43 24.57 6.05
CA GLU A 575 -1.05 24.67 6.53
C GLU A 575 0.00 24.41 5.43
N ALA A 576 -0.23 23.42 4.56
CA ALA A 576 0.75 23.00 3.56
C ALA A 576 0.93 24.05 2.46
N ILE A 577 -0.13 24.75 2.04
CA ILE A 577 -0.04 25.78 1.00
C ILE A 577 0.85 26.95 1.47
N PRO A 578 0.65 27.55 2.65
CA PRO A 578 1.57 28.54 3.20
C PRO A 578 2.98 28.01 3.46
N ILE A 579 3.14 26.78 3.95
CA ILE A 579 4.46 26.20 4.17
C ILE A 579 5.19 26.04 2.83
N MET A 580 4.55 25.48 1.80
CA MET A 580 5.12 25.34 0.45
C MET A 580 5.45 26.68 -0.20
N ASN A 581 4.63 27.71 0.04
CA ASN A 581 4.89 29.07 -0.42
C ASN A 581 5.99 29.80 0.36
N ASN A 582 6.30 29.37 1.59
CA ASN A 582 7.23 30.04 2.50
C ASN A 582 8.40 29.15 2.95
N VAL A 583 8.68 28.02 2.27
CA VAL A 583 9.83 27.18 2.62
C VAL A 583 11.09 28.03 2.49
N ASP A 584 11.85 28.17 3.58
CA ASP A 584 13.13 28.88 3.57
C ASP A 584 14.01 28.29 2.46
N PHE A 585 14.50 29.16 1.59
CA PHE A 585 15.36 28.80 0.48
C PHE A 585 16.63 28.06 0.94
N ASN A 586 17.02 28.17 2.21
CA ASN A 586 18.18 27.51 2.79
C ASN A 586 17.87 26.22 3.56
N ALA A 587 16.61 25.81 3.68
CA ALA A 587 16.21 24.57 4.36
C ALA A 587 16.68 23.32 3.58
N GLU A 588 16.98 22.22 4.29
CA GLU A 588 17.47 20.96 3.71
C GLU A 588 16.44 20.33 2.74
N GLU A 589 15.15 20.53 2.99
CA GLU A 589 14.05 20.11 2.13
C GLU A 589 14.07 20.84 0.78
N THR A 590 14.38 22.14 0.78
CA THR A 590 14.61 22.93 -0.43
C THR A 590 15.92 22.53 -1.11
N ALA A 591 16.91 22.05 -0.36
CA ALA A 591 18.17 21.54 -0.91
C ALA A 591 17.96 20.22 -1.68
N TRP A 592 17.09 19.32 -1.21
CA TRP A 592 16.68 18.11 -1.93
C TRP A 592 15.93 18.45 -3.23
N TRP A 593 14.98 19.39 -3.18
CA TRP A 593 14.29 19.88 -4.37
C TRP A 593 15.21 20.63 -5.34
N LYS A 594 16.09 21.51 -4.84
CA LYS A 594 17.14 22.16 -5.63
C LYS A 594 18.12 21.14 -6.21
N PHE A 595 18.40 20.04 -5.51
CA PHE A 595 19.25 18.95 -6.00
C PHE A 595 18.57 18.21 -7.17
N MET A 596 17.26 17.94 -7.07
CA MET A 596 16.46 17.40 -8.17
C MET A 596 16.42 18.34 -9.39
N MET A 597 16.55 19.66 -9.18
CA MET A 597 16.42 20.70 -10.22
C MET A 597 17.75 21.32 -10.70
N LYS A 598 18.88 21.08 -10.04
CA LYS A 598 20.21 21.67 -10.34
C LYS A 598 20.93 21.04 -11.55
N GLY A 599 20.25 20.22 -12.35
CA GLY A 599 20.79 19.66 -13.60
C GLY A 599 21.24 20.69 -14.64
N THR A 600 21.01 21.98 -14.44
CA THR A 600 21.39 23.04 -15.37
C THR A 600 21.92 24.28 -14.64
N LYS A 601 23.24 24.34 -14.38
CA LYS A 601 23.94 25.64 -14.28
C LYS A 601 25.06 25.71 -15.30
N VAL A 602 24.83 26.56 -16.30
CA VAL A 602 25.82 27.04 -17.27
C VAL A 602 26.87 27.86 -16.51
N ALA A 603 28.14 27.48 -16.64
CA ALA A 603 29.26 28.34 -16.28
C ALA A 603 29.29 29.53 -17.25
N GLN A 604 28.84 30.70 -16.80
CA GLN A 604 29.15 31.95 -17.50
C GLN A 604 30.63 32.26 -17.27
N GLY A 605 31.45 32.05 -18.30
CA GLY A 605 32.83 32.50 -18.32
C GLY A 605 32.91 34.04 -18.32
N PRO A 606 34.01 34.63 -17.80
CA PRO A 606 34.14 36.07 -17.67
C PRO A 606 34.19 36.74 -19.04
N THR A 607 33.23 37.61 -19.32
CA THR A 607 33.26 38.53 -20.46
C THR A 607 34.40 39.53 -20.24
N LYS A 608 35.42 39.48 -21.11
CA LYS A 608 36.42 40.56 -21.22
C LYS A 608 35.72 41.84 -21.70
N PRO A 609 36.05 43.01 -21.14
CA PRO A 609 35.55 44.27 -21.66
C PRO A 609 36.19 44.54 -23.02
N LYS A 610 35.36 44.94 -23.99
CA LYS A 610 35.82 45.62 -25.20
C LYS A 610 35.76 47.13 -24.94
N HIS A 611 36.97 47.69 -24.85
CA HIS A 611 37.39 49.09 -24.77
C HIS A 611 36.92 49.94 -23.59
#